data_AF-A0A522APZ7-F1
#
_entry.id   AF-A0A522APZ7-F1
#
_cell.length_a   1.000
_cell.length_b   1.000
_cell.length_c   1.000
_cell.angle_alpha   90.00
_cell.angle_beta   90.00
_cell.angle_gamma   90.00
#
_symmetry.space_group_name_H-M   'P 1'
#
loop_
_entity.id
_entity.type
_entity.pdbx_description
1 polymer ?
#
loop_
_entity_poly.entity_id
_entity_poly.type
_entity_poly.pdbx_seq_one_letter_code
_entity_poly.pdbx_strand_id
1 'polypeptide(L)'
;MAILLNTAKRQRPKTRFNWVASDFIRRLLVWKYQLQARVTGRGYYCAALHGESEYNLTINSDRTVSCNCQDYDTTGHLGDLRKNSFEEIYFGPIAKKFRDDLAAGKMPIPTCARCGDLKRLPAGAQPPPVKLPHRGMLLENTVRCNVDCTGCARENAATLRVDKQLQMPLPELEQMGDLMSRLGMKQIFYLNLGEPFLSPGITEELPMLRKKNPDCRIVTSTNGILINTDAKREAALNFSHIFFSVHGISDEMSEKYMHRGNFTKAYAAMKELAAYRNARGLTQPILEWKYLLFNWNDNPRHIERAIEMARAAGLDFISFWPTHNPFWGLSWRYHLGLLNHVGEKTWKGREVDLRPEGRRGTPTHPYFAQQPVTA
;
A
#
# COMPACT_ATOMS: atom_id res chain seq x y z
N MET A 1 -23.19 -16.63 3.53
CA MET A 1 -23.33 -15.84 4.77
C MET A 1 -22.88 -16.62 6.02
N ALA A 2 -21.74 -17.33 5.95
CA ALA A 2 -21.24 -18.18 7.05
C ALA A 2 -19.69 -18.23 7.12
N ILE A 3 -19.03 -17.10 6.82
CA ILE A 3 -17.57 -16.91 7.04
C ILE A 3 -17.31 -15.90 8.18
N LEU A 4 -18.37 -15.34 8.75
CA LEU A 4 -18.31 -14.44 9.89
C LEU A 4 -18.61 -15.25 11.15
N LEU A 5 -17.85 -15.03 12.23
CA LEU A 5 -18.00 -15.60 13.58
C LEU A 5 -17.18 -16.86 13.92
N ASN A 6 -15.90 -16.92 13.53
CA ASN A 6 -14.93 -17.64 14.36
C ASN A 6 -13.97 -16.63 15.01
N THR A 7 -14.46 -15.99 16.08
CA THR A 7 -13.80 -14.96 16.91
C THR A 7 -12.82 -15.56 17.93
N ALA A 8 -12.89 -16.86 18.20
CA ALA A 8 -12.14 -17.54 19.27
C ALA A 8 -10.61 -17.58 19.09
N LYS A 9 -10.09 -17.20 17.91
CA LYS A 9 -8.63 -17.12 17.62
C LYS A 9 -8.14 -15.75 17.17
N ARG A 10 -8.94 -14.67 17.31
CA ARG A 10 -8.49 -13.33 16.91
C ARG A 10 -7.81 -12.63 18.08
N GLN A 11 -6.48 -12.69 18.11
CA GLN A 11 -5.69 -11.87 19.02
C GLN A 11 -5.87 -10.41 18.64
N ARG A 12 -6.11 -9.50 19.61
CA ARG A 12 -6.17 -8.06 19.37
C ARG A 12 -4.83 -7.63 18.74
N PRO A 13 -4.77 -7.17 17.48
CA PRO A 13 -3.49 -6.98 16.80
C PRO A 13 -2.52 -6.06 17.55
N LYS A 14 -3.00 -4.96 18.14
CA LYS A 14 -2.18 -4.03 18.95
C LYS A 14 -1.63 -4.62 20.26
N THR A 15 -2.14 -5.76 20.75
CA THR A 15 -1.58 -6.44 21.93
C THR A 15 -0.50 -7.46 21.57
N ARG A 16 -0.25 -7.71 20.26
CA ARG A 16 0.88 -8.54 19.83
C ARG A 16 2.18 -7.86 20.22
N PHE A 17 3.16 -8.61 20.71
CA PHE A 17 4.46 -8.09 21.16
C PHE A 17 5.14 -7.15 20.14
N ASN A 18 5.00 -7.47 18.85
CA ASN A 18 5.49 -6.63 17.75
C ASN A 18 4.95 -5.19 17.80
N TRP A 19 3.66 -4.99 18.10
CA TRP A 19 3.06 -3.66 18.17
C TRP A 19 3.54 -2.89 19.39
N VAL A 20 3.67 -3.55 20.55
CA VAL A 20 4.23 -2.94 21.76
C VAL A 20 5.67 -2.45 21.53
N ALA A 21 6.52 -3.31 20.95
CA ALA A 21 7.90 -2.96 20.61
C ALA A 21 7.94 -1.83 19.56
N SER A 22 7.10 -1.90 18.52
CA SER A 22 7.03 -0.88 17.47
C SER A 22 6.60 0.48 18.04
N ASP A 23 5.61 0.52 18.93
CA ASP A 23 5.14 1.76 19.56
C ASP A 23 6.19 2.36 20.47
N PHE A 24 6.93 1.55 21.22
CA PHE A 24 8.06 2.00 22.03
C PHE A 24 9.15 2.64 21.16
N ILE A 25 9.58 1.97 20.09
CA ILE A 25 10.59 2.51 19.17
C ILE A 25 10.07 3.81 18.52
N ARG A 26 8.79 3.86 18.16
CA ARG A 26 8.18 5.06 17.56
C ARG A 26 8.24 6.25 18.52
N ARG A 27 7.97 6.06 19.81
CA ARG A 27 8.13 7.11 20.85
C ARG A 27 9.57 7.59 20.96
N LEU A 28 10.54 6.68 20.95
CA LEU A 28 11.96 7.02 20.95
C LEU A 28 12.35 7.84 19.70
N LEU A 29 11.88 7.45 18.52
CA LEU A 29 12.14 8.18 17.28
C LEU A 29 11.50 9.57 17.28
N VAL A 30 10.25 9.70 17.77
CA VAL A 30 9.60 11.01 17.95
C VAL A 30 10.45 11.90 18.86
N TRP A 31 10.85 11.40 20.03
CA TRP A 31 11.72 12.15 20.94
C TRP A 31 13.03 12.57 20.26
N LYS A 32 13.69 11.63 19.57
CA LYS A 32 14.94 11.88 18.84
C LYS A 32 14.77 12.97 17.78
N TYR A 33 13.73 12.92 16.96
CA TYR A 33 13.51 13.91 15.89
C TYR A 33 13.14 15.29 16.43
N GLN A 34 12.36 15.36 17.50
CA GLN A 34 12.04 16.64 18.13
C GLN A 34 13.26 17.24 18.83
N LEU A 35 14.08 16.43 19.50
CA LEU A 35 15.35 16.87 20.06
C LEU A 35 16.30 17.37 18.95
N GLN A 36 16.41 16.62 17.85
CA GLN A 36 17.21 17.02 16.70
C GLN A 36 16.73 18.35 16.11
N ALA A 37 15.42 18.58 16.01
CA ALA A 37 14.87 19.84 15.54
C ALA A 37 15.20 20.99 16.49
N ARG A 38 15.07 20.79 17.81
CA ARG A 38 15.45 21.79 18.82
C ARG A 38 16.93 22.16 18.76
N VAL A 39 17.81 21.16 18.68
CA VAL A 39 19.27 21.37 18.64
C VAL A 39 19.70 22.07 17.36
N THR A 40 19.06 21.75 16.23
CA THR A 40 19.49 22.29 14.92
C THR A 40 18.68 23.49 14.45
N GLY A 41 17.60 23.86 15.14
CA GLY A 41 16.65 24.90 14.70
C GLY A 41 15.90 24.55 13.41
N ARG A 42 15.94 23.29 12.95
CA ARG A 42 15.37 22.86 11.67
C ARG A 42 14.10 22.04 11.88
N GLY A 43 13.01 22.51 11.30
CA GLY A 43 11.73 21.79 11.26
C GLY A 43 11.68 20.69 10.20
N TYR A 44 10.47 20.23 9.97
CA TYR A 44 10.11 19.22 8.98
C TYR A 44 8.94 19.72 8.12
N TYR A 45 8.72 19.06 6.99
CA TYR A 45 7.48 19.16 6.25
C TYR A 45 7.03 17.76 5.81
N CYS A 46 5.76 17.62 5.45
CA CYS A 46 5.18 16.35 5.00
C CYS A 46 4.78 16.48 3.53
N ALA A 47 5.36 15.66 2.65
CA ALA A 47 5.02 15.66 1.22
C ALA A 47 3.51 15.41 0.98
N ALA A 48 2.88 14.55 1.78
CA ALA A 48 1.43 14.28 1.69
C ALA A 48 0.56 15.49 2.03
N LEU A 49 0.99 16.35 2.95
CA LEU A 49 0.26 17.58 3.32
C LEU A 49 0.65 18.79 2.45
N HIS A 50 1.52 18.61 1.46
CA HIS A 50 1.93 19.65 0.51
C HIS A 50 1.62 19.28 -0.96
N GLY A 51 0.87 18.21 -1.19
CA GLY A 51 0.44 17.77 -2.52
C GLY A 51 1.50 17.01 -3.32
N GLU A 52 2.61 16.62 -2.69
CA GLU A 52 3.78 16.00 -3.30
C GLU A 52 3.86 14.48 -3.09
N SER A 53 2.98 13.91 -2.26
CA SER A 53 2.96 12.46 -2.04
C SER A 53 2.45 11.70 -3.25
N GLU A 54 3.07 10.55 -3.50
CA GLU A 54 2.62 9.59 -4.49
C GLU A 54 1.76 8.47 -3.89
N TYR A 55 1.56 8.43 -2.57
CA TYR A 55 0.94 7.27 -1.93
C TYR A 55 0.13 7.66 -0.70
N ASN A 56 0.76 8.18 0.36
CA ASN A 56 0.25 8.08 1.74
C ASN A 56 -1.14 8.70 2.02
N LEU A 57 -1.56 9.75 1.31
CA LEU A 57 -2.87 10.36 1.58
C LEU A 57 -3.99 9.37 1.22
N THR A 58 -4.91 9.15 2.16
CA THR A 58 -5.88 8.03 2.05
C THR A 58 -7.31 8.54 2.22
N ILE A 59 -8.19 8.17 1.30
CA ILE A 59 -9.64 8.17 1.51
C ILE A 59 -10.03 6.78 2.00
N ASN A 60 -10.56 6.72 3.22
CA ASN A 60 -10.93 5.49 3.89
C ASN A 60 -12.30 4.96 3.41
N SER A 61 -12.62 3.70 3.74
CA SER A 61 -13.88 3.06 3.33
C SER A 61 -15.14 3.74 3.86
N ASP A 62 -15.01 4.58 4.90
CA ASP A 62 -16.06 5.37 5.55
C ASP A 62 -16.03 6.85 5.12
N ARG A 63 -15.31 7.19 4.04
CA ARG A 63 -15.14 8.55 3.51
C ARG A 63 -14.42 9.54 4.42
N THR A 64 -13.82 9.07 5.51
CA THR A 64 -12.84 9.87 6.25
C THR A 64 -11.53 10.00 5.46
N VAL A 65 -10.83 11.12 5.64
CA VAL A 65 -9.54 11.38 4.98
C VAL A 65 -8.42 11.30 6.02
N SER A 66 -7.42 10.45 5.78
CA SER A 66 -6.24 10.28 6.62
C SER A 66 -4.99 10.81 5.92
N CYS A 67 -4.08 11.46 6.65
CA CYS A 67 -2.83 11.97 6.11
C CYS A 67 -1.80 10.89 5.75
N ASN A 68 -2.05 9.62 6.09
CA ASN A 68 -1.13 8.50 5.90
C ASN A 68 -1.85 7.17 5.70
N CYS A 69 -1.15 6.20 5.09
CA CYS A 69 -1.67 4.87 4.78
C CYS A 69 -1.67 3.87 5.96
N GLN A 70 -1.16 4.26 7.13
CA GLN A 70 -1.01 3.38 8.31
C GLN A 70 -1.76 3.95 9.52
N ASP A 71 -2.95 4.48 9.28
CA ASP A 71 -3.76 5.14 10.29
C ASP A 71 -4.68 4.16 11.04
N TYR A 72 -4.08 3.29 11.85
CA TYR A 72 -4.80 2.24 12.59
C TYR A 72 -5.57 2.72 13.82
N ASP A 73 -5.34 3.96 14.24
CA ASP A 73 -5.91 4.58 15.44
C ASP A 73 -6.50 5.96 15.19
N THR A 74 -6.73 6.29 13.92
CA THR A 74 -7.37 7.52 13.45
C THR A 74 -6.67 8.80 13.91
N THR A 75 -5.42 8.71 14.39
CA THR A 75 -4.64 9.88 14.80
C THR A 75 -4.28 10.75 13.59
N GLY A 76 -4.21 10.16 12.40
CA GLY A 76 -3.96 10.86 11.14
C GLY A 76 -5.21 11.43 10.46
N HIS A 77 -6.41 11.33 11.04
CA HIS A 77 -7.64 11.84 10.44
C HIS A 77 -7.59 13.36 10.25
N LEU A 78 -7.84 13.80 9.03
CA LEU A 78 -7.91 15.20 8.63
C LEU A 78 -9.35 15.71 8.58
N GLY A 79 -10.31 14.86 8.24
CA GLY A 79 -11.71 15.26 8.10
C GLY A 79 -12.60 14.17 7.48
N ASP A 80 -13.80 14.57 7.09
CA ASP A 80 -14.88 13.67 6.66
C ASP A 80 -15.63 14.24 5.45
N LEU A 81 -15.58 13.51 4.32
CA LEU A 81 -16.17 13.95 3.05
C LEU A 81 -17.70 13.94 3.05
N ARG A 82 -18.34 13.46 4.12
CA ARG A 82 -19.79 13.61 4.33
C ARG A 82 -20.18 15.02 4.75
N LYS A 83 -19.25 15.76 5.33
CA LYS A 83 -19.48 17.05 5.97
C LYS A 83 -18.84 18.19 5.22
N ASN A 84 -17.70 17.92 4.58
CA ASN A 84 -16.87 18.93 3.97
C ASN A 84 -16.38 18.48 2.58
N SER A 85 -16.09 19.45 1.73
CA SER A 85 -15.35 19.17 0.50
C SER A 85 -13.93 18.69 0.81
N PHE A 86 -13.30 18.03 -0.16
CA PHE A 86 -11.91 17.58 0.00
C PHE A 86 -10.97 18.77 0.25
N GLU A 87 -11.18 19.88 -0.44
CA GLU A 87 -10.45 21.14 -0.30
C GLU A 87 -10.56 21.71 1.12
N GLU A 88 -11.77 21.78 1.66
CA GLU A 88 -12.03 22.24 3.04
C GLU A 88 -11.31 21.39 4.08
N ILE A 89 -11.24 20.08 3.87
CA ILE A 89 -10.50 19.17 4.74
C ILE A 89 -8.98 19.38 4.60
N TYR A 90 -8.49 19.45 3.36
CA TYR A 90 -7.06 19.48 3.06
C TYR A 90 -6.40 20.81 3.44
N PHE A 91 -7.11 21.93 3.26
CA PHE A 91 -6.67 23.25 3.71
C PHE A 91 -7.18 23.61 5.11
N GLY A 92 -7.99 22.74 5.71
CA GLY A 92 -8.64 22.94 6.99
C GLY A 92 -7.70 22.99 8.20
N PRO A 93 -8.26 23.30 9.38
CA PRO A 93 -7.48 23.57 10.59
C PRO A 93 -6.63 22.39 11.06
N ILE A 94 -7.10 21.15 10.89
CA ILE A 94 -6.35 19.95 11.32
C ILE A 94 -5.09 19.76 10.47
N ALA A 95 -5.24 19.76 9.14
CA ALA A 95 -4.10 19.66 8.22
C ALA A 95 -3.14 20.85 8.37
N LYS A 96 -3.66 22.07 8.59
CA LYS A 96 -2.83 23.24 8.88
C LYS A 96 -2.04 23.06 10.17
N LYS A 97 -2.69 22.62 11.26
CA LYS A 97 -2.00 22.34 12.53
C LYS A 97 -0.89 21.32 12.36
N PHE A 98 -1.10 20.24 11.59
CA PHE A 98 -0.05 19.25 11.34
C PHE A 98 1.13 19.84 10.58
N ARG A 99 0.89 20.70 9.58
CA ARG A 99 1.95 21.44 8.88
C ARG A 99 2.72 22.36 9.81
N ASP A 100 2.01 23.13 10.63
CA ASP A 100 2.60 24.08 11.58
C ASP A 100 3.44 23.37 12.65
N ASP A 101 2.94 22.26 13.20
CA ASP A 101 3.66 21.43 14.17
C ASP A 101 4.97 20.89 13.56
N LEU A 102 4.90 20.33 12.34
CA LEU A 102 6.07 19.82 11.64
C LEU A 102 7.09 20.91 11.38
N ALA A 103 6.66 22.08 10.90
CA ALA A 103 7.53 23.23 10.65
C ALA A 103 8.20 23.72 11.94
N ALA A 104 7.50 23.65 13.08
CA ALA A 104 8.03 23.93 14.41
C ALA A 104 8.90 22.79 15.00
N GLY A 105 9.16 21.71 14.25
CA GLY A 105 9.97 20.58 14.69
C GLY A 105 9.25 19.60 15.62
N LYS A 106 7.92 19.68 15.71
CA LYS A 106 7.07 18.77 16.51
C LYS A 106 6.46 17.69 15.61
N MET A 107 6.34 16.47 16.14
CA MET A 107 5.65 15.40 15.42
C MET A 107 4.17 15.42 15.81
N PRO A 108 3.24 15.73 14.89
CA PRO A 108 1.82 15.82 15.23
C PRO A 108 1.23 14.47 15.60
N ILE A 109 1.73 13.39 14.99
CA ILE A 109 1.38 12.01 15.31
C ILE A 109 2.62 11.12 15.36
N PRO A 110 2.61 10.03 16.16
CA PRO A 110 3.75 9.13 16.24
C PRO A 110 4.17 8.55 14.89
N THR A 111 3.21 8.28 13.99
CA THR A 111 3.46 7.67 12.68
C THR A 111 4.38 8.52 11.79
N CYS A 112 4.42 9.84 11.99
CA CYS A 112 5.35 10.73 11.27
C CYS A 112 6.80 10.24 11.35
N ALA A 113 7.22 9.70 12.50
CA ALA A 113 8.60 9.27 12.72
C ALA A 113 9.05 8.08 11.85
N ARG A 114 8.15 7.43 11.12
CA ARG A 114 8.47 6.35 10.17
C ARG A 114 7.82 6.55 8.79
N CYS A 115 7.16 7.68 8.57
CA CYS A 115 6.50 7.96 7.30
C CYS A 115 7.52 8.39 6.24
N GLY A 116 7.46 7.79 5.05
CA GLY A 116 8.37 8.12 3.93
C GLY A 116 8.22 9.56 3.39
N ASP A 117 7.08 10.20 3.69
CA ASP A 117 6.78 11.57 3.29
C ASP A 117 7.27 12.62 4.30
N LEU A 118 7.79 12.22 5.45
CA LEU A 118 8.44 13.14 6.37
C LEU A 118 9.78 13.60 5.76
N LYS A 119 9.91 14.90 5.53
CA LYS A 119 11.12 15.52 4.99
C LYS A 119 11.65 16.55 5.98
N ARG A 120 12.97 16.59 6.15
CA ARG A 120 13.62 17.58 7.02
C ARG A 120 13.88 18.85 6.22
N LEU A 121 13.50 19.99 6.76
CA LEU A 121 13.76 21.28 6.11
C LEU A 121 15.24 21.60 6.12
N PRO A 122 15.80 22.20 5.03
CA PRO A 122 17.10 22.87 5.08
C PRO A 122 17.13 23.98 6.15
N ALA A 123 18.34 24.39 6.57
CA ALA A 123 18.47 25.48 7.54
C ALA A 123 17.90 26.78 6.96
N GLY A 124 17.05 27.49 7.73
CA GLY A 124 16.41 28.74 7.30
C GLY A 124 15.34 28.59 6.20
N ALA A 125 15.08 27.38 5.70
CA ALA A 125 14.10 27.16 4.64
C ALA A 125 12.67 27.06 5.21
N GLN A 126 11.72 27.58 4.44
CA GLN A 126 10.29 27.41 4.69
C GLN A 126 9.77 26.12 4.03
N PRO A 127 8.68 25.53 4.52
CA PRO A 127 7.96 24.48 3.82
C PRO A 127 7.57 24.92 2.39
N PRO A 128 7.48 23.97 1.44
CA PRO A 128 6.98 24.28 0.11
C PRO A 128 5.53 24.80 0.18
N PRO A 129 5.03 25.49 -0.87
CA PRO A 129 3.63 25.90 -0.92
C PRO A 129 2.71 24.67 -0.95
N VAL A 130 1.58 24.75 -0.24
CA VAL A 130 0.59 23.67 -0.26
C VAL A 130 -0.19 23.71 -1.56
N LYS A 131 -0.22 22.57 -2.24
CA LYS A 131 -0.99 22.35 -3.46
C LYS A 131 -1.95 21.18 -3.24
N LEU A 132 -3.03 21.16 -4.02
CA LEU A 132 -3.90 19.99 -4.03
C LEU A 132 -3.12 18.75 -4.54
N PRO A 133 -3.35 17.58 -3.92
CA PRO A 133 -2.69 16.35 -4.29
C PRO A 133 -3.20 15.86 -5.65
N HIS A 134 -2.27 15.56 -6.54
CA HIS A 134 -2.55 15.02 -7.87
C HIS A 134 -1.62 13.87 -8.26
N ARG A 135 -0.54 13.60 -7.51
CA ARG A 135 0.47 12.60 -7.88
C ARG A 135 0.06 11.17 -7.53
N GLY A 136 -0.48 10.97 -6.33
CA GLY A 136 -1.07 9.69 -5.94
C GLY A 136 -1.83 9.74 -4.62
N MET A 137 -2.85 8.88 -4.51
CA MET A 137 -3.70 8.77 -3.32
C MET A 137 -4.19 7.33 -3.14
N LEU A 138 -4.31 6.86 -1.89
CA LEU A 138 -5.03 5.62 -1.57
C LEU A 138 -6.53 5.86 -1.57
N LEU A 139 -7.26 4.93 -2.17
CA LEU A 139 -8.70 4.79 -2.11
C LEU A 139 -9.02 3.42 -1.51
N GLU A 140 -9.37 3.40 -0.23
CA GLU A 140 -9.73 2.18 0.47
C GLU A 140 -11.18 1.81 0.16
N ASN A 141 -11.40 0.74 -0.61
CA ASN A 141 -12.74 0.23 -0.84
C ASN A 141 -13.27 -0.57 0.35
N THR A 142 -12.41 -1.26 1.09
CA THR A 142 -12.79 -2.03 2.28
C THR A 142 -11.65 -2.19 3.28
N VAL A 143 -12.00 -2.31 4.55
CA VAL A 143 -11.11 -2.74 5.66
C VAL A 143 -11.33 -4.23 6.03
N ARG A 144 -12.21 -4.93 5.31
CA ARG A 144 -12.44 -6.38 5.48
C ARG A 144 -11.36 -7.17 4.77
N CYS A 145 -10.88 -8.25 5.37
CA CYS A 145 -9.89 -9.15 4.75
C CYS A 145 -10.12 -10.59 5.19
N ASN A 146 -9.84 -11.54 4.30
CA ASN A 146 -9.89 -12.99 4.54
C ASN A 146 -8.61 -13.54 5.19
N VAL A 147 -7.55 -12.74 5.30
CA VAL A 147 -6.25 -13.09 5.90
C VAL A 147 -6.00 -12.19 7.14
N ASP A 148 -5.21 -12.69 8.09
CA ASP A 148 -4.83 -11.99 9.33
C ASP A 148 -3.31 -11.87 9.45
N CYS A 149 -2.70 -11.00 8.65
CA CYS A 149 -1.24 -10.85 8.63
C CYS A 149 -0.70 -10.40 10.00
N THR A 150 0.43 -10.95 10.44
CA THR A 150 1.05 -10.64 11.75
C THR A 150 1.25 -9.13 11.94
N GLY A 151 1.71 -8.42 10.90
CA GLY A 151 2.00 -6.99 10.93
C GLY A 151 0.81 -6.05 10.73
N CYS A 152 -0.40 -6.57 10.46
CA CYS A 152 -1.56 -5.76 10.14
C CYS A 152 -2.44 -5.49 11.37
N ALA A 153 -2.75 -4.23 11.68
CA ALA A 153 -3.69 -3.84 12.74
C ALA A 153 -5.06 -3.41 12.20
N ARG A 154 -5.51 -4.00 11.08
CA ARG A 154 -6.78 -3.65 10.43
C ARG A 154 -8.01 -3.74 11.35
N GLU A 155 -8.00 -4.64 12.33
CA GLU A 155 -9.15 -4.80 13.22
C GLU A 155 -9.35 -3.57 14.10
N ASN A 156 -8.27 -2.92 14.53
CA ASN A 156 -8.33 -1.65 15.24
C ASN A 156 -8.94 -0.56 14.34
N ALA A 157 -8.45 -0.41 13.11
CA ALA A 157 -9.02 0.55 12.16
C ALA A 157 -10.51 0.28 11.90
N ALA A 158 -10.90 -0.98 11.68
CA ALA A 158 -12.28 -1.38 11.47
C ALA A 158 -13.20 -1.00 12.65
N THR A 159 -12.69 -1.05 13.89
CA THR A 159 -13.48 -0.60 15.06
C THR A 159 -13.68 0.91 15.12
N LEU A 160 -12.83 1.69 14.46
CA LEU A 160 -12.85 3.15 14.49
C LEU A 160 -13.51 3.77 13.25
N ARG A 161 -13.87 2.95 12.24
CA ARG A 161 -14.64 3.40 11.08
C ARG A 161 -15.97 4.00 11.53
N VAL A 162 -16.29 5.17 10.99
CA VAL A 162 -17.54 5.87 11.33
C VAL A 162 -18.73 5.04 10.89
N ASP A 163 -19.75 4.96 11.74
CA ASP A 163 -20.96 4.16 11.55
C ASP A 163 -20.69 2.67 11.25
N LYS A 164 -19.47 2.18 11.57
CA LYS A 164 -18.97 0.85 11.21
C LYS A 164 -19.02 0.57 9.71
N GLN A 165 -18.86 1.59 8.87
CA GLN A 165 -18.77 1.42 7.42
C GLN A 165 -17.43 0.78 7.02
N LEU A 166 -17.41 -0.55 7.00
CA LEU A 166 -16.21 -1.35 6.68
C LEU A 166 -15.94 -1.50 5.18
N GLN A 167 -16.87 -1.04 4.35
CA GLN A 167 -16.78 -1.08 2.90
C GLN A 167 -17.50 0.14 2.33
N MET A 168 -16.89 0.76 1.33
CA MET A 168 -17.45 1.87 0.59
C MET A 168 -18.53 1.34 -0.38
N PRO A 169 -19.79 1.78 -0.27
CA PRO A 169 -20.83 1.44 -1.24
C PRO A 169 -20.51 1.98 -2.64
N LEU A 170 -20.99 1.30 -3.69
CA LEU A 170 -20.70 1.68 -5.08
C LEU A 170 -21.04 3.15 -5.42
N PRO A 171 -22.19 3.73 -5.00
CA PRO A 171 -22.47 5.15 -5.27
C PRO A 171 -21.48 6.11 -4.62
N GLU A 172 -20.97 5.76 -3.43
CA GLU A 172 -19.94 6.55 -2.75
C GLU A 172 -18.59 6.40 -3.44
N LEU A 173 -18.25 5.19 -3.89
CA LEU A 173 -17.03 4.95 -4.66
C LEU A 173 -17.07 5.69 -6.00
N GLU A 174 -18.23 5.78 -6.64
CA GLU A 174 -18.43 6.59 -7.84
C GLU A 174 -18.12 8.07 -7.60
N GLN A 175 -18.61 8.65 -6.49
CA GLN A 175 -18.25 10.01 -6.09
C GLN A 175 -16.74 10.16 -5.88
N MET A 176 -16.07 9.14 -5.33
CA MET A 176 -14.61 9.17 -5.18
C MET A 176 -13.92 9.09 -6.56
N GLY A 177 -14.46 8.32 -7.50
CA GLY A 177 -13.99 8.30 -8.88
C GLY A 177 -14.05 9.67 -9.56
N ASP A 178 -15.14 10.41 -9.34
CA ASP A 178 -15.30 11.79 -9.82
C ASP A 178 -14.33 12.75 -9.14
N LEU A 179 -14.12 12.61 -7.82
CA LEU A 179 -13.14 13.38 -7.07
C LEU A 179 -11.72 13.18 -7.60
N MET A 180 -11.29 11.94 -7.83
CA MET A 180 -9.95 11.63 -8.37
C MET A 180 -9.74 12.26 -9.75
N SER A 181 -10.77 12.18 -10.61
CA SER A 181 -10.76 12.77 -11.95
C SER A 181 -10.64 14.30 -11.86
N ARG A 182 -11.43 14.94 -10.99
CA ARG A 182 -11.41 16.38 -10.75
C ARG A 182 -10.07 16.89 -10.21
N LEU A 183 -9.40 16.10 -9.35
CA LEU A 183 -8.05 16.42 -8.85
C LEU A 183 -6.95 16.17 -9.91
N GLY A 184 -7.28 15.60 -11.07
CA GLY A 184 -6.31 15.24 -12.09
C GLY A 184 -5.34 14.15 -11.64
N MET A 185 -5.83 13.21 -10.82
CA MET A 185 -5.01 12.22 -10.12
C MET A 185 -4.24 11.34 -11.11
N LYS A 186 -2.92 11.28 -10.94
CA LYS A 186 -2.02 10.47 -11.78
C LYS A 186 -1.95 9.02 -11.36
N GLN A 187 -2.12 8.74 -10.07
CA GLN A 187 -2.12 7.38 -9.52
C GLN A 187 -3.23 7.21 -8.47
N ILE A 188 -3.99 6.14 -8.58
CA ILE A 188 -4.96 5.72 -7.55
C ILE A 188 -4.51 4.37 -7.01
N PHE A 189 -4.24 4.30 -5.71
CA PHE A 189 -3.95 3.06 -5.01
C PHE A 189 -5.25 2.51 -4.43
N TYR A 190 -5.91 1.65 -5.20
CA TYR A 190 -7.15 0.96 -4.82
C TYR A 190 -6.83 -0.20 -3.88
N LEU A 191 -6.49 0.15 -2.64
CA LEU A 191 -6.05 -0.73 -1.57
C LEU A 191 -5.99 0.08 -0.27
N ASN A 192 -5.90 -0.62 0.86
CA ASN A 192 -5.29 -0.11 2.10
C ASN A 192 -5.11 -1.28 3.08
N LEU A 193 -6.05 -1.46 4.02
CA LEU A 193 -5.98 -2.44 5.09
C LEU A 193 -6.77 -3.74 4.82
N GLY A 194 -7.76 -3.69 3.92
CA GLY A 194 -8.59 -4.83 3.52
C GLY A 194 -8.05 -5.59 2.31
N GLU A 195 -8.78 -6.64 1.93
CA GLU A 195 -8.59 -7.34 0.65
C GLU A 195 -9.57 -6.75 -0.39
N PRO A 196 -9.08 -6.05 -1.43
CA PRO A 196 -9.94 -5.41 -2.42
C PRO A 196 -10.97 -6.35 -3.05
N PHE A 197 -10.57 -7.58 -3.39
CA PHE A 197 -11.44 -8.58 -4.03
C PHE A 197 -12.42 -9.30 -3.09
N LEU A 198 -12.45 -8.90 -1.81
CA LEU A 198 -13.48 -9.31 -0.86
C LEU A 198 -14.76 -8.48 -1.01
N SER A 199 -14.69 -7.31 -1.67
CA SER A 199 -15.90 -6.54 -1.99
C SER A 199 -16.85 -7.38 -2.87
N PRO A 200 -18.14 -7.50 -2.53
CA PRO A 200 -19.15 -8.09 -3.41
C PRO A 200 -19.37 -7.27 -4.69
N GLY A 201 -19.08 -5.96 -4.68
CA GLY A 201 -19.27 -5.06 -5.81
C GLY A 201 -18.05 -4.94 -6.73
N ILE A 202 -16.96 -5.69 -6.48
CA ILE A 202 -15.67 -5.49 -7.18
C ILE A 202 -15.79 -5.52 -8.71
N THR A 203 -16.73 -6.30 -9.24
CA THR A 203 -16.97 -6.43 -10.68
C THR A 203 -17.58 -5.19 -11.32
N GLU A 204 -18.23 -4.33 -10.53
CA GLU A 204 -18.78 -3.05 -10.97
C GLU A 204 -17.86 -1.88 -10.59
N GLU A 205 -17.25 -1.96 -9.41
CA GLU A 205 -16.36 -0.95 -8.85
C GLU A 205 -15.18 -0.63 -9.77
N LEU A 206 -14.48 -1.66 -10.29
CA LEU A 206 -13.25 -1.45 -11.08
C LEU A 206 -13.51 -0.90 -12.49
N PRO A 207 -14.47 -1.43 -13.29
CA PRO A 207 -14.81 -0.83 -14.57
C PRO A 207 -15.30 0.61 -14.43
N MET A 208 -16.09 0.91 -13.40
CA MET A 208 -16.54 2.27 -13.11
C MET A 208 -15.37 3.20 -12.83
N LEU A 209 -14.46 2.81 -11.91
CA LEU A 209 -13.31 3.63 -11.55
C LEU A 209 -12.39 3.91 -12.75
N ARG A 210 -12.13 2.88 -13.56
CA ARG A 210 -11.35 3.00 -14.81
C ARG A 210 -12.02 3.94 -15.81
N LYS A 211 -13.33 3.80 -16.03
CA LYS A 211 -14.09 4.67 -16.96
C LYS A 211 -13.96 6.15 -16.59
N LYS A 212 -14.01 6.48 -15.30
CA LYS A 212 -13.89 7.87 -14.81
C LYS A 212 -12.46 8.41 -14.82
N ASN A 213 -11.47 7.51 -14.78
CA ASN A 213 -10.05 7.84 -14.66
C ASN A 213 -9.22 7.07 -15.71
N PRO A 214 -9.47 7.27 -17.02
CA PRO A 214 -8.91 6.43 -18.08
C PRO A 214 -7.38 6.46 -18.13
N ASP A 215 -6.79 7.64 -17.97
CA ASP A 215 -5.32 7.86 -18.03
C ASP A 215 -4.62 7.66 -16.68
N CYS A 216 -5.38 7.44 -15.61
CA CYS A 216 -4.82 7.28 -14.28
C CYS A 216 -4.18 5.90 -14.13
N ARG A 217 -3.05 5.83 -13.45
CA ARG A 217 -2.47 4.55 -13.04
C ARG A 217 -3.23 4.01 -11.84
N ILE A 218 -4.08 3.00 -12.05
CA ILE A 218 -4.83 2.35 -10.97
C ILE A 218 -4.05 1.12 -10.49
N VAL A 219 -3.64 1.13 -9.23
CA VAL A 219 -2.76 0.12 -8.63
C VAL A 219 -3.49 -0.57 -7.49
N THR A 220 -3.31 -1.88 -7.35
CA THR A 220 -3.79 -2.62 -6.19
C THR A 220 -2.71 -3.52 -5.58
N SER A 221 -2.92 -3.91 -4.33
CA SER A 221 -2.16 -4.97 -3.66
C SER A 221 -3.17 -5.95 -3.06
N THR A 222 -3.05 -7.23 -3.42
CA THR A 222 -4.02 -8.28 -3.08
C THR A 222 -3.30 -9.53 -2.55
N ASN A 223 -3.97 -10.30 -1.68
CA ASN A 223 -3.53 -11.65 -1.33
C ASN A 223 -3.81 -12.69 -2.43
N GLY A 224 -4.51 -12.31 -3.51
CA GLY A 224 -4.70 -13.11 -4.72
C GLY A 224 -5.77 -14.20 -4.63
N ILE A 225 -6.06 -14.72 -3.42
CA ILE A 225 -6.93 -15.90 -3.21
C ILE A 225 -8.33 -15.71 -3.81
N LEU A 226 -8.83 -14.47 -3.82
CA LEU A 226 -10.20 -14.17 -4.23
C LEU A 226 -10.34 -13.81 -5.71
N ILE A 227 -9.27 -13.81 -6.51
CA ILE A 227 -9.35 -13.67 -7.98
C ILE A 227 -9.61 -15.05 -8.59
N ASN A 228 -10.78 -15.61 -8.30
CA ASN A 228 -11.10 -17.02 -8.51
C ASN A 228 -12.27 -17.27 -9.47
N THR A 229 -12.80 -16.22 -10.11
CA THR A 229 -13.86 -16.31 -11.13
C THR A 229 -13.49 -15.44 -12.32
N ASP A 230 -14.02 -15.78 -13.50
CA ASP A 230 -13.76 -14.97 -14.71
C ASP A 230 -14.28 -13.55 -14.57
N ALA A 231 -15.42 -13.34 -13.90
CA ALA A 231 -15.93 -12.00 -13.62
C ALA A 231 -14.93 -11.16 -12.81
N LYS A 232 -14.26 -11.75 -11.81
CA LYS A 232 -13.22 -11.06 -11.04
C LYS A 232 -11.92 -10.90 -11.80
N ARG A 233 -11.54 -11.86 -12.66
CA ARG A 233 -10.39 -11.73 -13.56
C ARG A 233 -10.61 -10.59 -14.55
N GLU A 234 -11.80 -10.50 -15.14
CA GLU A 234 -12.21 -9.41 -16.02
C GLU A 234 -12.18 -8.06 -15.30
N ALA A 235 -12.72 -7.98 -14.08
CA ALA A 235 -12.63 -6.79 -13.25
C ALA A 235 -11.16 -6.38 -12.99
N ALA A 236 -10.30 -7.35 -12.68
CA ALA A 236 -8.88 -7.13 -12.45
C ALA A 236 -8.15 -6.54 -13.67
N LEU A 237 -8.62 -6.78 -14.91
CA LEU A 237 -8.04 -6.18 -16.12
C LEU A 237 -8.16 -4.65 -16.17
N ASN A 238 -9.00 -4.05 -15.33
CA ASN A 238 -9.14 -2.59 -15.23
C ASN A 238 -8.02 -1.92 -14.42
N PHE A 239 -7.15 -2.70 -13.76
CA PHE A 239 -5.95 -2.17 -13.12
C PHE A 239 -4.85 -1.85 -14.14
N SER A 240 -3.95 -0.95 -13.76
CA SER A 240 -2.66 -0.72 -14.43
C SER A 240 -1.54 -1.54 -13.79
N HIS A 241 -1.68 -1.94 -12.52
CA HIS A 241 -0.70 -2.80 -11.85
C HIS A 241 -1.33 -3.53 -10.67
N ILE A 242 -1.13 -4.84 -10.61
CA ILE A 242 -1.54 -5.70 -9.50
C ILE A 242 -0.27 -6.23 -8.83
N PHE A 243 -0.08 -5.85 -7.57
CA PHE A 243 0.87 -6.51 -6.68
C PHE A 243 0.19 -7.69 -5.98
N PHE A 244 0.66 -8.90 -6.26
CA PHE A 244 0.29 -10.07 -5.48
C PHE A 244 1.18 -10.16 -4.24
N SER A 245 0.64 -9.73 -3.09
CA SER A 245 1.33 -9.74 -1.81
C SER A 245 1.26 -11.14 -1.19
N VAL A 246 2.14 -12.02 -1.65
CA VAL A 246 2.24 -13.43 -1.21
C VAL A 246 3.68 -13.72 -0.83
N HIS A 247 3.93 -14.30 0.34
CA HIS A 247 5.25 -14.23 0.98
C HIS A 247 5.82 -15.62 1.28
N GLY A 248 6.64 -16.15 0.38
CA GLY A 248 7.09 -17.54 0.44
C GLY A 248 6.73 -18.32 -0.81
N ILE A 249 7.25 -19.54 -0.93
CA ILE A 249 6.97 -20.45 -2.06
C ILE A 249 6.10 -21.65 -1.67
N SER A 250 5.52 -21.61 -0.47
CA SER A 250 4.67 -22.68 0.08
C SER A 250 3.70 -22.12 1.11
N ASP A 251 2.65 -22.89 1.40
CA ASP A 251 1.71 -22.59 2.48
C ASP A 251 2.42 -22.49 3.84
N GLU A 252 3.39 -23.37 4.11
CA GLU A 252 4.17 -23.34 5.36
C GLU A 252 4.93 -22.02 5.56
N MET A 253 5.59 -21.51 4.51
CA MET A 253 6.30 -20.23 4.59
C MET A 253 5.34 -19.05 4.71
N SER A 254 4.26 -19.07 3.93
CA SER A 254 3.29 -17.98 3.87
C SER A 254 2.51 -17.84 5.18
N GLU A 255 2.06 -18.95 5.78
CA GLU A 255 1.25 -18.96 7.00
C GLU A 255 2.01 -18.40 8.22
N LYS A 256 3.36 -18.41 8.21
CA LYS A 256 4.18 -17.77 9.26
C LYS A 256 3.90 -16.28 9.41
N TYR A 257 3.48 -15.60 8.34
CA TYR A 257 3.13 -14.18 8.36
C TYR A 257 1.67 -13.92 7.98
N MET A 258 1.18 -14.57 6.92
CA MET A 258 -0.17 -14.42 6.39
C MET A 258 -1.10 -15.48 6.97
N HIS A 259 -1.49 -15.34 8.24
CA HIS A 259 -2.35 -16.33 8.89
C HIS A 259 -3.70 -16.46 8.18
N ARG A 260 -4.18 -17.71 8.03
CA ARG A 260 -5.37 -18.06 7.22
C ARG A 260 -5.18 -17.76 5.72
N GLY A 261 -3.93 -17.64 5.29
CA GLY A 261 -3.58 -17.52 3.88
C GLY A 261 -3.73 -18.87 3.17
N ASN A 262 -3.53 -18.85 1.86
CA ASN A 262 -3.39 -20.07 1.08
C ASN A 262 -2.51 -19.75 -0.15
N PHE A 263 -1.23 -20.06 -0.04
CA PHE A 263 -0.25 -19.90 -1.10
C PHE A 263 -0.69 -20.63 -2.37
N THR A 264 -1.14 -21.88 -2.23
CA THR A 264 -1.52 -22.71 -3.38
C THR A 264 -2.62 -22.05 -4.22
N LYS A 265 -3.68 -21.54 -3.57
CA LYS A 265 -4.78 -20.82 -4.23
C LYS A 265 -4.32 -19.47 -4.78
N ALA A 266 -3.50 -18.73 -4.04
CA ALA A 266 -3.01 -17.44 -4.49
C ALA A 266 -2.12 -17.58 -5.74
N TYR A 267 -1.22 -18.58 -5.75
CA TYR A 267 -0.36 -18.88 -6.90
C TYR A 267 -1.17 -19.38 -8.11
N ALA A 268 -2.20 -20.21 -7.88
CA ALA A 268 -3.13 -20.60 -8.94
C ALA A 268 -3.82 -19.36 -9.56
N ALA A 269 -4.35 -18.46 -8.72
CA ALA A 269 -4.98 -17.22 -9.17
C ALA A 269 -4.02 -16.31 -9.95
N MET A 270 -2.75 -16.19 -9.54
CA MET A 270 -1.70 -15.48 -10.29
C MET A 270 -1.55 -16.04 -11.70
N LYS A 271 -1.35 -17.36 -11.82
CA LYS A 271 -1.17 -18.06 -13.08
C LYS A 271 -2.40 -17.94 -13.98
N GLU A 272 -3.59 -18.11 -13.41
CA GLU A 272 -4.85 -18.02 -14.13
C GLU A 272 -5.12 -16.60 -14.63
N LEU A 273 -4.85 -15.56 -13.83
CA LEU A 273 -5.02 -14.17 -14.27
C LEU A 273 -4.02 -13.82 -15.37
N ALA A 274 -2.77 -14.25 -15.26
CA ALA A 274 -1.77 -14.05 -16.31
C ALA A 274 -2.18 -14.72 -17.62
N ALA A 275 -2.62 -15.99 -17.56
CA ALA A 275 -3.14 -16.68 -18.73
C ALA A 275 -4.38 -15.98 -19.32
N TYR A 276 -5.32 -15.54 -18.48
CA TYR A 276 -6.55 -14.85 -18.88
C TYR A 276 -6.28 -13.52 -19.58
N ARG A 277 -5.31 -12.74 -19.07
CA ARG A 277 -4.82 -11.50 -19.68
C ARG A 277 -4.13 -11.77 -21.01
N ASN A 278 -3.19 -12.72 -21.03
CA ASN A 278 -2.39 -13.02 -22.21
C ASN A 278 -3.23 -13.59 -23.37
N ALA A 279 -4.25 -14.41 -23.07
CA ALA A 279 -5.18 -14.94 -24.07
C ALA A 279 -5.98 -13.84 -24.81
N ARG A 280 -6.09 -12.65 -24.23
CA ARG A 280 -6.70 -11.46 -24.84
C ARG A 280 -5.68 -10.57 -25.59
N GLY A 281 -4.43 -11.00 -25.69
CA GLY A 281 -3.35 -10.20 -26.27
C GLY A 281 -2.95 -8.99 -25.42
N LEU A 282 -3.39 -8.94 -24.16
CA LEU A 282 -3.15 -7.80 -23.28
C LEU A 282 -1.79 -7.88 -22.60
N THR A 283 -1.23 -6.72 -22.32
CA THR A 283 0.06 -6.52 -21.65
C THR A 283 -0.08 -5.78 -20.32
N GLN A 284 -1.31 -5.36 -20.03
CA GLN A 284 -1.76 -4.68 -18.83
C GLN A 284 -2.98 -5.42 -18.28
N PRO A 285 -3.21 -5.42 -16.95
CA PRO A 285 -2.34 -4.88 -15.90
C PRO A 285 -0.97 -5.55 -15.88
N ILE A 286 0.04 -4.81 -15.43
CA ILE A 286 1.27 -5.44 -14.95
C ILE A 286 0.93 -6.35 -13.78
N LEU A 287 1.45 -7.57 -13.79
CA LEU A 287 1.27 -8.57 -12.74
C LEU A 287 2.63 -8.81 -12.07
N GLU A 288 2.73 -8.37 -10.81
CA GLU A 288 3.96 -8.46 -10.03
C GLU A 288 3.76 -9.29 -8.76
N TRP A 289 4.63 -10.27 -8.55
CA TRP A 289 4.68 -10.98 -7.28
C TRP A 289 5.48 -10.18 -6.26
N LYS A 290 4.78 -9.58 -5.30
CA LYS A 290 5.36 -8.88 -4.15
C LYS A 290 5.70 -9.88 -3.03
N TYR A 291 6.99 -10.18 -2.89
CA TYR A 291 7.53 -11.13 -1.94
C TYR A 291 8.19 -10.40 -0.76
N LEU A 292 7.55 -10.32 0.40
CA LEU A 292 8.22 -9.81 1.61
C LEU A 292 9.29 -10.81 2.06
N LEU A 293 10.50 -10.30 2.28
CA LEU A 293 11.66 -11.05 2.73
C LEU A 293 11.66 -11.20 4.24
N PHE A 294 11.71 -12.43 4.68
CA PHE A 294 11.89 -12.84 6.05
C PHE A 294 13.04 -13.84 6.17
N ASN A 295 13.66 -13.97 7.34
CA ASN A 295 14.74 -14.95 7.56
C ASN A 295 14.33 -16.41 7.30
N TRP A 296 13.03 -16.73 7.29
CA TRP A 296 12.51 -18.06 6.99
C TRP A 296 12.19 -18.29 5.51
N ASN A 297 12.31 -17.27 4.66
CA ASN A 297 12.03 -17.36 3.23
C ASN A 297 13.12 -16.72 2.33
N ASP A 298 14.24 -16.29 2.92
CA ASP A 298 15.35 -15.61 2.23
C ASP A 298 16.51 -16.52 1.77
N ASN A 299 16.34 -17.85 1.87
CA ASN A 299 17.34 -18.80 1.40
C ASN A 299 17.52 -18.67 -0.13
N PRO A 300 18.75 -18.61 -0.68
CA PRO A 300 19.00 -18.48 -2.11
C PRO A 300 18.21 -19.47 -2.99
N ARG A 301 18.08 -20.73 -2.56
CA ARG A 301 17.29 -21.73 -3.29
C ARG A 301 15.80 -21.40 -3.33
N HIS A 302 15.26 -20.78 -2.28
CA HIS A 302 13.86 -20.33 -2.25
C HIS A 302 13.66 -19.10 -3.14
N ILE A 303 14.65 -18.21 -3.20
CA ILE A 303 14.63 -17.03 -4.07
C ILE A 303 14.67 -17.44 -5.54
N GLU A 304 15.60 -18.31 -5.94
CA GLU A 304 15.66 -18.88 -7.28
C GLU A 304 14.37 -19.59 -7.65
N ARG A 305 13.85 -20.43 -6.75
CA ARG A 305 12.58 -21.12 -6.97
C ARG A 305 11.41 -20.16 -7.13
N ALA A 306 11.34 -19.09 -6.38
CA ALA A 306 10.30 -18.08 -6.51
C ALA A 306 10.34 -17.40 -7.89
N ILE A 307 11.55 -17.10 -8.40
CA ILE A 307 11.76 -16.53 -9.74
C ILE A 307 11.31 -17.50 -10.83
N GLU A 308 11.67 -18.78 -10.72
CA GLU A 308 11.21 -19.82 -11.65
C GLU A 308 9.69 -19.96 -11.66
N MET A 309 9.07 -19.97 -10.49
CA MET A 309 7.62 -20.05 -10.34
C MET A 309 6.93 -18.82 -10.94
N ALA A 310 7.45 -17.62 -10.67
CA ALA A 310 6.92 -16.38 -11.26
C ALA A 310 7.00 -16.42 -12.80
N ARG A 311 8.12 -16.89 -13.35
CA ARG A 311 8.29 -17.07 -14.81
C ARG A 311 7.32 -18.09 -15.37
N ALA A 312 7.16 -19.24 -14.70
CA ALA A 312 6.23 -20.30 -15.11
C ALA A 312 4.75 -19.88 -15.01
N ALA A 313 4.43 -18.98 -14.10
CA ALA A 313 3.10 -18.38 -13.98
C ALA A 313 2.82 -17.28 -15.02
N GLY A 314 3.84 -16.84 -15.77
CA GLY A 314 3.69 -15.78 -16.77
C GLY A 314 3.55 -14.37 -16.18
N LEU A 315 4.12 -14.15 -14.99
CA LEU A 315 4.15 -12.83 -14.35
C LEU A 315 5.18 -11.91 -15.02
N ASP A 316 4.94 -10.60 -14.95
CA ASP A 316 5.85 -9.61 -15.53
C ASP A 316 7.03 -9.31 -14.61
N PHE A 317 6.80 -9.36 -13.29
CA PHE A 317 7.82 -9.07 -12.29
C PHE A 317 7.69 -9.98 -11.07
N ILE A 318 8.81 -10.19 -10.40
CA ILE A 318 8.86 -10.59 -8.98
C ILE A 318 9.78 -9.63 -8.25
N SER A 319 9.35 -9.15 -7.09
CA SER A 319 10.14 -8.24 -6.26
C SER A 319 10.24 -8.73 -4.82
N PHE A 320 11.42 -8.54 -4.24
CA PHE A 320 11.80 -8.99 -2.91
C PHE A 320 11.95 -7.78 -1.99
N TRP A 321 11.01 -7.65 -1.06
CA TRP A 321 10.82 -6.47 -0.24
C TRP A 321 11.36 -6.69 1.18
N PRO A 322 12.37 -5.94 1.63
CA PRO A 322 12.79 -6.01 3.00
C PRO A 322 11.68 -5.51 3.92
N THR A 323 11.49 -6.18 5.06
CA THR A 323 10.54 -5.76 6.09
C THR A 323 11.20 -5.78 7.45
N HIS A 324 10.75 -4.86 8.31
CA HIS A 324 11.12 -4.75 9.72
C HIS A 324 9.95 -5.17 10.64
N ASN A 325 8.88 -5.70 10.06
CA ASN A 325 7.66 -6.08 10.75
C ASN A 325 7.21 -7.50 10.32
N PRO A 326 7.25 -8.51 11.21
CA PRO A 326 7.75 -8.41 12.58
C PRO A 326 9.29 -8.34 12.66
N PHE A 327 9.82 -7.73 13.71
CA PHE A 327 11.27 -7.53 13.86
C PHE A 327 12.07 -8.84 13.97
N TRP A 328 11.48 -9.91 14.49
CA TRP A 328 12.12 -11.24 14.54
C TRP A 328 12.16 -11.94 13.18
N GLY A 329 11.43 -11.42 12.19
CA GLY A 329 11.47 -11.92 10.82
C GLY A 329 12.53 -11.27 9.95
N LEU A 330 13.35 -10.35 10.47
CA LEU A 330 14.32 -9.61 9.68
C LEU A 330 15.26 -10.54 8.87
N SER A 331 15.31 -10.34 7.55
CA SER A 331 16.27 -11.04 6.69
C SER A 331 17.67 -10.45 6.83
N TRP A 332 18.55 -11.11 7.58
CA TRP A 332 19.95 -10.69 7.69
C TRP A 332 20.70 -10.81 6.36
N ARG A 333 20.33 -11.78 5.50
CA ARG A 333 20.94 -11.93 4.17
C ARG A 333 20.75 -10.68 3.31
N TYR A 334 19.56 -10.09 3.32
CA TYR A 334 19.31 -8.83 2.64
C TYR A 334 20.15 -7.69 3.23
N HIS A 335 20.14 -7.52 4.56
CA HIS A 335 20.83 -6.41 5.23
C HIS A 335 22.35 -6.47 5.13
N LEU A 336 22.91 -7.69 5.02
CA LEU A 336 24.34 -7.92 4.80
C LEU A 336 24.72 -7.91 3.30
N GLY A 337 23.80 -7.58 2.40
CA GLY A 337 24.05 -7.49 0.96
C GLY A 337 24.24 -8.84 0.25
N LEU A 338 23.93 -9.96 0.90
CA LEU A 338 24.10 -11.31 0.33
C LEU A 338 23.10 -11.62 -0.79
N LEU A 339 22.04 -10.81 -0.94
CA LEU A 339 21.07 -10.90 -2.04
C LEU A 339 21.32 -9.86 -3.15
N ASN A 340 22.45 -9.16 -3.14
CA ASN A 340 22.76 -8.11 -4.12
C ASN A 340 22.95 -8.61 -5.57
N HIS A 341 23.05 -9.93 -5.76
CA HIS A 341 23.12 -10.57 -7.08
C HIS A 341 21.72 -10.84 -7.68
N VAL A 342 20.64 -10.71 -6.89
CA VAL A 342 19.27 -11.03 -7.34
C VAL A 342 18.65 -9.82 -8.00
N GLY A 343 18.41 -9.86 -9.32
CA GLY A 343 17.71 -8.78 -10.05
C GLY A 343 18.39 -7.42 -9.93
N GLU A 344 17.63 -6.34 -9.97
CA GLU A 344 18.11 -4.96 -9.81
C GLU A 344 17.67 -4.36 -8.47
N LYS A 345 18.46 -3.41 -7.94
CA LYS A 345 18.08 -2.68 -6.72
C LYS A 345 17.07 -1.60 -7.06
N THR A 346 15.93 -1.60 -6.37
CA THR A 346 14.88 -0.57 -6.53
C THR A 346 14.41 -0.10 -5.16
N TRP A 347 13.48 0.87 -5.13
CA TRP A 347 12.82 1.30 -3.89
C TRP A 347 12.04 0.16 -3.20
N LYS A 348 11.71 -0.90 -3.96
CA LYS A 348 11.04 -2.11 -3.47
C LYS A 348 12.00 -3.09 -2.82
N GLY A 349 13.32 -2.87 -2.89
CA GLY A 349 14.34 -3.83 -2.47
C GLY A 349 15.10 -4.39 -3.67
N ARG A 350 14.77 -5.62 -4.06
CA ARG A 350 15.28 -6.25 -5.31
C ARG A 350 14.13 -6.56 -6.25
N GLU A 351 14.32 -6.35 -7.55
CA GLU A 351 13.29 -6.61 -8.57
C GLU A 351 13.86 -7.41 -9.74
N VAL A 352 13.12 -8.41 -10.22
CA VAL A 352 13.46 -9.18 -11.42
C VAL A 352 12.39 -8.90 -12.48
N ASP A 353 12.83 -8.32 -13.59
CA ASP A 353 11.98 -8.08 -14.77
C ASP A 353 11.90 -9.36 -15.62
N LEU A 354 10.72 -9.98 -15.62
CA LEU A 354 10.43 -11.23 -16.31
C LEU A 354 9.76 -11.01 -17.68
N ARG A 355 9.51 -9.75 -18.06
CA ARG A 355 8.90 -9.41 -19.35
C ARG A 355 9.79 -9.89 -20.51
N PRO A 356 9.23 -10.03 -21.72
CA PRO A 356 10.01 -10.29 -22.93
C PRO A 356 11.11 -9.24 -23.13
N GLU A 357 12.24 -9.62 -23.73
CA GLU A 357 13.45 -8.78 -23.84
C GLU A 357 13.18 -7.37 -24.38
N GLY A 358 12.37 -7.23 -25.43
CA GLY A 358 12.02 -5.92 -26.00
C GLY A 358 11.17 -5.00 -25.11
N ARG A 359 10.72 -5.48 -23.93
CA ARG A 359 10.00 -4.68 -22.94
C ARG A 359 10.75 -4.55 -21.61
N ARG A 360 11.87 -5.22 -21.43
CA ARG A 360 12.62 -5.12 -20.17
C ARG A 360 13.17 -3.72 -19.98
N GLY A 361 13.14 -3.22 -18.75
CA GLY A 361 13.59 -1.86 -18.43
C GLY A 361 12.71 -0.72 -18.97
N THR A 362 11.64 -1.02 -19.73
CA THR A 362 10.72 0.03 -20.18
C THR A 362 9.75 0.42 -19.06
N PRO A 363 9.30 1.69 -19.00
CA PRO A 363 8.31 2.13 -18.02
C PRO A 363 7.04 1.28 -18.04
N THR A 364 6.49 0.98 -16.85
CA THR A 364 5.27 0.18 -16.70
C THR A 364 3.98 0.97 -16.90
N HIS A 365 4.09 2.30 -17.05
CA HIS A 365 2.97 3.21 -17.28
C HIS A 365 3.50 4.52 -17.90
N PRO A 366 2.72 5.21 -18.78
CA PRO A 366 3.11 6.50 -19.35
C PRO A 366 3.49 7.56 -18.30
N TYR A 367 2.84 7.53 -17.13
CA TYR A 367 3.16 8.40 -16.00
C TYR A 367 4.65 8.35 -15.58
N PHE A 368 5.29 7.18 -15.62
CA PHE A 368 6.69 7.03 -15.24
C PHE A 368 7.65 7.35 -16.39
N ALA A 369 7.20 7.25 -17.64
CA ALA A 369 8.02 7.61 -18.80
C ALA A 369 8.33 9.12 -18.87
N GLN A 370 7.53 9.93 -18.17
CA GLN A 370 7.63 11.39 -18.16
C GLN A 370 8.39 11.93 -16.93
N GLN A 371 8.78 11.07 -15.98
CA GLN A 371 9.56 11.51 -14.83
C GLN A 371 11.06 11.46 -15.17
N PRO A 372 11.84 12.54 -14.90
CA PRO A 372 13.28 12.47 -15.05
C PRO A 372 13.82 11.35 -14.17
N VAL A 373 14.72 10.53 -14.71
CA VAL A 373 15.39 9.46 -13.96
C VAL A 373 16.21 10.14 -12.85
N THR A 374 15.64 10.29 -11.66
CA THR A 374 16.39 10.76 -10.50
C THR A 374 17.29 9.62 -10.06
N ALA A 375 18.59 9.80 -10.30
CA ALA A 375 19.67 8.87 -9.94
C ALA A 375 19.77 8.60 -8.44
#